data_AF-A0A3A9K684-F1
#
_entry.id   AF-A0A3A9K684-F1
#
_cell.length_a   1.000
_cell.length_b   1.000
_cell.length_c   1.000
_cell.angle_alpha   90.00
_cell.angle_beta   90.00
_cell.angle_gamma   90.00
#
_symmetry.space_group_name_H-M   'P 1'
#
loop_
_entity.id
_entity.type
_entity.pdbx_description
1 polymer ?
#
loop_
_entity_poly.entity_id
_entity_poly.type
_entity_poly.pdbx_seq_one_letter_code
_entity_poly.pdbx_strand_id
1 'polypeptide(L)'
;MLNLIEDYVDDILVRSTHHSLAIENNTLKLDEIISIFLHHTITGKTSVRKFYEVDNHRIAFHSLIDILNQEFNLSTILNTNSILLDRLHHERGKFKSQDNAIVGSYFRTSSPSETPILMHK
;
A
#
# COMPACT_ATOMS: atom_id res chain seq x y z
N MET A 1 11.55 6.66 20.11
CA MET A 1 10.21 6.45 19.54
C MET A 1 9.61 7.83 19.31
N LEU A 2 9.16 8.15 18.08
CA LEU A 2 8.47 9.43 17.82
C LEU A 2 7.20 9.46 18.69
N ASN A 3 7.00 10.53 19.45
CA ASN A 3 5.77 10.74 20.20
C ASN A 3 4.75 11.41 19.28
N LEU A 4 4.08 10.61 18.45
CA LEU A 4 3.02 11.07 17.57
C LEU A 4 1.70 11.10 18.35
N ILE A 5 0.87 12.11 18.08
CA ILE A 5 -0.48 12.18 18.63
C ILE A 5 -1.32 11.13 17.91
N GLU A 6 -1.81 10.13 18.63
CA GLU A 6 -2.52 8.95 18.09
C GLU A 6 -3.70 9.35 17.19
N ASP A 7 -4.57 10.23 17.67
CA ASP A 7 -5.72 10.75 16.89
C ASP A 7 -5.30 11.37 15.54
N TYR A 8 -4.14 12.03 15.50
CA TYR A 8 -3.63 12.63 14.26
C TYR A 8 -3.09 11.59 13.30
N VAL A 9 -2.43 10.55 13.81
CA VAL A 9 -1.94 9.41 13.01
C VAL A 9 -3.12 8.65 12.41
N ASP A 10 -4.17 8.43 13.19
CA ASP A 10 -5.38 7.74 12.74
C ASP A 10 -6.13 8.55 11.67
N ASP A 11 -6.24 9.87 11.83
CA ASP A 11 -6.82 10.74 10.80
C ASP A 11 -6.03 10.66 9.48
N ILE A 12 -4.70 10.71 9.53
CA ILE A 12 -3.85 10.54 8.35
C ILE A 12 -4.03 9.16 7.74
N LEU A 13 -4.03 8.10 8.54
CA LEU A 13 -4.20 6.73 8.08
C LEU A 13 -5.51 6.58 7.31
N VAL A 14 -6.62 7.06 7.88
CA VAL A 14 -7.95 6.99 7.27
C VAL A 14 -7.98 7.75 5.93
N ARG A 15 -7.55 9.02 5.92
CA ARG A 15 -7.60 9.85 4.70
C ARG A 15 -6.65 9.37 3.60
N SER A 16 -5.43 8.98 3.97
CA SER A 16 -4.45 8.46 3.02
C SER A 16 -4.91 7.13 2.41
N THR A 17 -5.45 6.21 3.21
CA THR A 17 -6.00 4.94 2.73
C THR A 17 -7.14 5.18 1.74
N HIS A 18 -8.10 6.06 2.09
CA HIS A 18 -9.24 6.34 1.22
C HIS A 18 -8.81 6.88 -0.14
N HIS A 19 -7.96 7.90 -0.16
CA HIS A 19 -7.56 8.55 -1.40
C HIS A 19 -6.60 7.71 -2.25
N SER A 20 -5.64 7.02 -1.62
CA SER A 20 -4.69 6.15 -2.31
C SER A 20 -5.40 5.02 -3.05
N LEU A 21 -6.31 4.32 -2.36
CA LEU A 21 -7.04 3.20 -2.97
C LEU A 21 -8.10 3.66 -3.98
N ALA A 22 -8.69 4.84 -3.80
CA ALA A 22 -9.61 5.41 -4.80
C ALA A 22 -8.92 5.67 -6.15
N ILE A 23 -7.65 6.09 -6.14
CA ILE A 23 -6.84 6.25 -7.37
C ILE A 23 -6.66 4.89 -8.08
N GLU A 24 -6.59 3.79 -7.32
CA GLU A 24 -6.49 2.43 -7.84
C GLU A 24 -7.86 1.77 -8.14
N ASN A 25 -8.94 2.56 -8.14
CA ASN A 25 -10.33 2.13 -8.39
C ASN A 25 -10.98 1.29 -7.28
N ASN A 26 -10.46 1.34 -6.06
CA ASN A 26 -11.23 0.87 -4.91
C ASN A 26 -12.41 1.83 -4.65
N THR A 27 -13.58 1.28 -4.32
CA THR A 27 -14.82 2.06 -4.19
C THR A 27 -15.32 2.15 -2.75
N LEU A 28 -14.54 1.68 -1.77
CA LEU A 28 -14.86 1.83 -0.36
C LEU A 28 -14.91 3.32 0.00
N LYS A 29 -16.01 3.73 0.62
CA LYS A 29 -16.21 5.08 1.09
C LYS A 29 -15.42 5.34 2.37
N LEU A 30 -15.24 6.61 2.69
CA LEU A 30 -14.52 7.05 3.88
C LEU A 30 -15.14 6.50 5.18
N ASP A 31 -16.47 6.49 5.29
CA ASP A 31 -17.20 5.94 6.43
C ASP A 31 -17.02 4.42 6.57
N GLU A 32 -16.95 3.69 5.46
CA GLU A 32 -16.65 2.25 5.45
C GLU A 32 -15.21 1.99 5.93
N ILE A 33 -14.23 2.80 5.52
CA ILE A 33 -12.84 2.70 6.00
C ILE A 33 -12.74 3.02 7.50
N ILE A 34 -13.40 4.08 7.97
CA ILE A 34 -13.48 4.42 9.39
C ILE A 34 -14.07 3.25 10.19
N SER A 35 -15.13 2.62 9.68
CA SER A 35 -15.74 1.47 10.34
C SER A 35 -14.79 0.27 10.46
N ILE A 36 -13.97 0.01 9.44
CA ILE A 36 -12.97 -1.06 9.47
C ILE A 36 -11.85 -0.74 10.47
N PHE A 37 -11.32 0.48 10.47
CA PHE A 37 -10.16 0.84 11.29
C PHE A 37 -10.51 1.10 12.75
N LEU A 38 -11.50 1.94 13.02
CA LEU A 38 -11.81 2.43 14.38
C LEU A 38 -12.87 1.57 15.10
N HIS A 39 -13.68 0.84 14.35
CA HIS A 39 -14.78 0.04 14.90
C HIS A 39 -14.66 -1.46 14.59
N HIS A 40 -13.58 -1.87 13.93
CA HIS A 40 -13.30 -3.26 13.56
C HIS A 40 -14.50 -3.98 12.92
N THR A 41 -15.28 -3.23 12.13
CA THR A 41 -16.54 -3.70 11.55
C THR A 41 -16.49 -3.53 10.05
N ILE A 42 -16.85 -4.59 9.32
CA ILE A 42 -17.05 -4.53 7.87
C ILE A 42 -18.52 -4.22 7.62
N THR A 43 -18.78 -3.09 6.97
CA THR A 43 -20.13 -2.67 6.59
C THR A 43 -20.40 -2.95 5.11
N GLY A 44 -21.69 -3.01 4.76
CA GLY A 44 -22.13 -3.13 3.37
C GLY A 44 -21.69 -4.41 2.66
N LYS A 45 -21.55 -4.32 1.32
CA LYS A 45 -21.11 -5.41 0.45
C LYS A 45 -19.64 -5.23 0.09
N THR A 46 -18.77 -5.39 1.08
CA THR A 46 -17.32 -5.31 0.88
C THR A 46 -16.77 -6.66 0.40
N SER A 47 -16.13 -6.69 -0.76
CA SER A 47 -15.45 -7.90 -1.24
C SER A 47 -14.20 -8.19 -0.40
N VAL A 48 -13.85 -9.46 -0.23
CA VAL A 48 -12.62 -9.90 0.46
C VAL A 48 -11.37 -9.20 -0.09
N ARG A 49 -11.27 -9.03 -1.41
CA ARG A 49 -10.15 -8.32 -2.04
C ARG A 49 -10.02 -6.88 -1.53
N LYS A 50 -11.08 -6.08 -1.62
CA LYS A 50 -11.09 -4.68 -1.16
C LYS A 50 -10.79 -4.55 0.33
N PHE A 51 -11.27 -5.50 1.14
CA PHE A 51 -10.91 -5.56 2.56
C PHE A 51 -9.40 -5.71 2.75
N TYR A 52 -8.76 -6.65 2.04
CA TYR A 52 -7.31 -6.81 2.12
C TYR A 52 -6.55 -5.60 1.58
N GLU A 53 -7.01 -4.93 0.52
CA GLU A 53 -6.39 -3.68 0.04
C GLU A 53 -6.37 -2.61 1.16
N VAL A 54 -7.47 -2.45 1.91
CA VAL A 54 -7.57 -1.53 3.04
C VAL A 54 -6.72 -1.96 4.23
N ASP A 55 -6.81 -3.22 4.66
CA ASP A 55 -6.06 -3.72 5.82
C ASP A 55 -4.55 -3.75 5.56
N ASN A 56 -4.14 -4.14 4.35
CA ASN A 56 -2.73 -4.13 3.96
C ASN A 56 -2.17 -2.70 3.92
N HIS A 57 -2.94 -1.71 3.45
CA HIS A 57 -2.53 -0.31 3.47
C HIS A 57 -2.28 0.18 4.91
N ARG A 58 -3.15 -0.19 5.86
CA ARG A 58 -2.96 0.09 7.28
C ARG A 58 -1.68 -0.53 7.84
N ILE A 59 -1.44 -1.81 7.56
CA ILE A 59 -0.24 -2.51 8.03
C ILE A 59 1.02 -1.86 7.43
N ALA A 60 1.01 -1.53 6.14
CA ALA A 60 2.12 -0.88 5.47
C ALA A 60 2.40 0.52 6.05
N PHE A 61 1.35 1.29 6.34
CA PHE A 61 1.45 2.62 6.94
C PHE A 61 2.13 2.58 8.32
N HIS A 62 1.67 1.70 9.22
CA HIS A 62 2.33 1.55 10.53
C HIS A 62 3.77 1.04 10.41
N SER A 63 4.01 0.06 9.53
CA SER A 63 5.37 -0.44 9.29
C SER A 63 6.33 0.65 8.81
N LEU A 64 5.84 1.64 8.05
CA LEU A 64 6.66 2.79 7.61
C LEU A 64 6.86 3.81 8.75
N ILE A 65 5.85 4.03 9.59
CA ILE A 65 5.98 4.89 10.79
C ILE A 65 7.07 4.36 11.73
N ASP A 66 7.11 3.05 11.96
CA ASP A 66 8.07 2.40 12.86
C ASP A 66 9.53 2.60 12.45
N ILE A 67 9.76 2.84 11.15
CA ILE A 67 11.10 2.99 10.57
C ILE A 67 11.42 4.43 10.14
N LEU A 68 10.62 5.42 10.50
CA LEU A 68 10.79 6.82 10.02
C LEU A 68 12.20 7.41 10.23
N ASN A 69 12.91 6.98 11.29
CA ASN A 69 14.26 7.45 11.60
C ASN A 69 15.37 6.50 11.12
N GLN A 70 15.02 5.48 10.33
CA GLN A 70 15.95 4.52 9.76
C GLN A 70 16.27 4.89 8.31
N GLU A 71 17.39 4.38 7.79
CA GLU A 71 17.76 4.59 6.40
C GLU A 71 16.76 3.88 5.46
N PHE A 72 16.17 4.65 4.55
CA PHE A 72 15.31 4.11 3.51
C PHE A 72 16.14 3.43 2.44
N ASN A 73 15.87 2.14 2.19
CA ASN A 73 16.64 1.32 1.27
C ASN A 73 15.73 0.39 0.46
N LEU A 74 16.32 -0.38 -0.46
CA LEU A 74 15.56 -1.28 -1.33
C LEU A 74 14.75 -2.33 -0.55
N SER A 75 15.26 -2.82 0.58
CA SER A 75 14.52 -3.77 1.43
C SER A 75 13.22 -3.15 1.93
N THR A 76 13.24 -1.86 2.30
CA THR A 76 12.04 -1.11 2.67
C THR A 76 11.00 -1.14 1.55
N ILE A 77 11.40 -0.83 0.31
CA ILE A 77 10.50 -0.83 -0.86
C ILE A 77 9.88 -2.21 -1.09
N LEU A 78 10.71 -3.25 -1.12
CA LEU A 78 10.24 -4.62 -1.36
C LEU A 78 9.36 -5.13 -0.22
N ASN A 79 9.69 -4.82 1.03
CA ASN A 79 8.87 -5.20 2.18
C ASN A 79 7.51 -4.47 2.16
N THR A 80 7.50 -3.16 1.88
CA THR A 80 6.25 -2.40 1.73
C THR A 80 5.38 -2.99 0.62
N ASN A 81 5.95 -3.32 -0.54
CA ASN A 81 5.20 -3.98 -1.62
C ASN A 81 4.69 -5.37 -1.20
N SER A 82 5.48 -6.12 -0.44
CA SER A 82 5.09 -7.42 0.12
C SER A 82 3.85 -7.29 1.01
N ILE A 83 3.84 -6.30 1.91
CA ILE A 83 2.70 -6.04 2.80
C ILE A 83 1.47 -5.61 1.99
N LEU A 84 1.62 -4.62 1.10
CA LEU A 84 0.52 -4.09 0.29
C LEU A 84 -0.20 -5.17 -0.53
N LEU A 85 0.55 -6.14 -1.07
CA LEU A 85 0.03 -7.21 -1.92
C LEU A 85 -0.22 -8.53 -1.18
N ASP A 86 -0.13 -8.56 0.16
CA ASP A 86 -0.38 -9.78 0.93
C ASP A 86 -1.80 -10.33 0.66
N ARG A 87 -1.89 -11.62 0.35
CA ARG A 87 -3.13 -12.32 -0.10
C ARG A 87 -3.79 -11.77 -1.38
N LEU A 88 -3.21 -10.76 -2.02
CA LEU A 88 -3.69 -10.15 -3.26
C LEU A 88 -2.87 -10.57 -4.49
N HIS A 89 -1.56 -10.81 -4.31
CA HIS A 89 -0.65 -11.20 -5.38
C HIS A 89 0.45 -12.15 -4.88
N HIS A 90 0.81 -13.14 -5.69
CA HIS A 90 1.81 -14.16 -5.31
C HIS A 90 3.26 -13.67 -5.48
N GLU A 91 3.51 -12.74 -6.40
CA GLU A 91 4.84 -12.12 -6.59
C GLU A 91 5.09 -10.90 -5.67
N ARG A 92 4.34 -10.76 -4.59
CA ARG A 92 4.50 -9.66 -3.64
C ARG A 92 5.95 -9.56 -3.14
N GLY A 93 6.46 -8.34 -3.04
CA GLY A 93 7.83 -8.05 -2.60
C GLY A 93 8.92 -8.48 -3.57
N LYS A 94 8.59 -8.70 -4.84
CA LYS A 94 9.54 -9.03 -5.91
C LYS A 94 9.45 -8.01 -7.03
N PHE A 95 10.54 -7.85 -7.75
CA PHE A 95 10.49 -7.15 -9.03
C PHE A 95 9.65 -7.94 -10.04
N LYS A 96 9.08 -7.22 -11.01
CA LYS A 96 8.29 -7.82 -12.08
C LYS A 96 9.10 -8.88 -12.85
N SER A 97 8.46 -10.00 -13.14
CA SER A 97 9.01 -11.10 -13.95
C SER A 97 8.67 -10.98 -15.43
N GLN A 98 7.71 -10.11 -15.77
CA GLN A 98 7.24 -9.85 -17.12
C GLN A 98 7.18 -8.34 -17.39
N ASP A 99 7.20 -7.96 -18.66
CA ASP A 99 7.01 -6.56 -19.04
C ASP A 99 5.63 -6.05 -18.58
N ASN A 100 5.59 -4.78 -18.16
CA ASN A 100 4.37 -4.10 -17.79
C ASN A 100 4.29 -2.74 -18.48
N ALA A 101 3.08 -2.19 -18.59
CA ALA A 101 2.83 -0.91 -19.22
C ALA A 101 1.86 -0.09 -18.36
N ILE A 102 1.95 1.24 -18.47
CA ILE A 102 1.01 2.16 -17.84
C ILE A 102 -0.05 2.51 -18.89
N VAL A 103 -1.27 1.99 -18.69
CA VAL A 103 -2.40 2.24 -19.60
C VAL A 103 -2.69 3.74 -19.64
N GLY A 104 -2.90 4.28 -20.85
CA GLY A 104 -3.12 5.72 -21.07
C GLY A 104 -1.83 6.55 -21.17
N SER A 105 -0.65 5.92 -21.16
CA SER A 105 0.64 6.59 -21.34
C SER A 105 1.48 5.89 -22.41
N TYR A 106 2.34 6.66 -23.10
CA TYR A 106 3.37 6.13 -24.00
C TYR A 106 4.69 5.83 -23.28
N PHE A 107 4.73 5.99 -21.96
CA PHE A 107 5.90 5.72 -21.14
C PHE A 107 6.30 4.24 -21.20
N ARG A 108 7.57 3.99 -21.51
CA ARG A 108 8.17 2.65 -21.50
C ARG A 108 8.79 2.40 -20.13
N THR A 109 8.29 1.39 -19.44
CA THR A 109 8.88 0.94 -18.17
C THR A 109 10.16 0.14 -18.44
N SER A 110 11.09 0.12 -17.48
CA SER A 110 12.31 -0.71 -17.57
C SER A 110 11.97 -2.19 -17.71
N SER A 111 12.69 -3.00 -18.46
CA SER A 111 12.39 -4.45 -18.57
C SER A 111 12.59 -5.21 -17.24
N PRO A 112 12.09 -6.45 -17.09
CA PRO A 112 12.36 -7.31 -15.94
C PRO A 112 13.86 -7.47 -15.61
N SER A 113 14.71 -7.55 -16.63
CA SER A 113 16.17 -7.66 -16.43
C SER A 113 16.83 -6.35 -16.01
N GLU A 114 16.28 -5.21 -16.42
CA GLU A 114 16.82 -3.89 -16.09
C GLU A 114 16.37 -3.40 -14.72
N THR A 115 15.14 -3.75 -14.29
CA THR A 115 14.52 -3.24 -13.07
C THR A 115 15.40 -3.43 -11.82
N PRO A 116 15.97 -4.62 -11.52
CA PRO A 116 16.84 -4.79 -10.36
C PRO A 116 18.08 -3.89 -10.42
N ILE A 117 18.70 -3.79 -11.59
CA ILE A 117 19.93 -3.01 -11.79
C ILE A 117 19.67 -1.52 -11.55
N LEU A 118 18.55 -1.00 -12.05
CA LEU A 118 18.20 0.40 -11.92
C LEU A 118 17.79 0.78 -10.50
N MET A 119 17.13 -0.11 -9.76
CA MET A 119 16.72 0.12 -8.37
C MET A 119 17.88 0.08 -7.37
N HIS A 120 19.06 -0.40 -7.77
CA HIS A 120 20.29 -0.40 -6.98
C HIS A 120 21.22 0.80 -7.28
N LYS A 121 20.86 1.68 -8.21
CA LYS A 121 21.61 2.91 -8.52
C LYS A 121 21.17 4.06 -7.61
#